data_AF-A0A379X1G7-F1
#
_entry.id   AF-A0A379X1G7-F1
#
_cell.length_a   1.000
_cell.length_b   1.000
_cell.length_c   1.000
_cell.angle_alpha   90.00
_cell.angle_beta   90.00
_cell.angle_gamma   90.00
#
_symmetry.space_group_name_H-M   'P 1'
#
loop_
_entity.id
_entity.type
_entity.pdbx_description
1 polymer ?
#
loop_
_entity_poly.entity_id
_entity_poly.type
_entity_poly.pdbx_seq_one_letter_code
_entity_poly.pdbx_strand_id
1 'polypeptide(L)' 'MIAITGATGQLGQHVIENLLKTTPASHLVAIVRNPKKAARSVSADHRSPGGLR' A
#
# COMPACT_ATOMS: atom_id res chain seq x y z
N MET A 1 16.30 -5.34 3.63
CA MET A 1 15.37 -5.65 2.53
C MET A 1 14.06 -6.13 3.13
N ILE A 2 12.93 -5.51 2.81
CA ILE A 2 11.59 -5.86 3.33
C ILE A 2 10.74 -6.38 2.17
N ALA A 3 10.23 -7.60 2.30
CA ALA A 3 9.30 -8.19 1.33
C ALA A 3 7.85 -8.00 1.81
N ILE A 4 7.00 -7.42 0.97
CA ILE A 4 5.60 -7.14 1.28
C ILE A 4 4.71 -8.02 0.41
N THR A 5 3.98 -8.94 1.05
CA THR A 5 2.95 -9.76 0.40
C THR A 5 1.60 -9.05 0.44
N GLY A 6 0.73 -9.27 -0.56
CA GLY A 6 -0.58 -8.60 -0.58
C GLY A 6 -0.50 -7.10 -0.81
N ALA A 7 0.60 -6.63 -1.44
CA ALA A 7 0.88 -5.21 -1.71
C ALA A 7 -0.21 -4.47 -2.52
N THR A 8 -1.09 -5.20 -3.21
CA THR A 8 -2.21 -4.61 -3.97
C THR A 8 -3.48 -4.40 -3.14
N GLY A 9 -3.53 -4.89 -1.91
CA GLY A 9 -4.65 -4.70 -0.99
C GLY A 9 -4.56 -3.36 -0.25
N GLN A 10 -5.67 -2.93 0.37
CA GLN A 10 -5.75 -1.65 1.10
C GLN A 10 -4.67 -1.53 2.18
N LEU A 11 -4.53 -2.56 3.02
CA LEU A 11 -3.50 -2.59 4.06
C LEU A 11 -2.08 -2.60 3.47
N GLY A 12 -1.84 -3.41 2.44
CA GLY A 12 -0.53 -3.52 1.81
C GLY A 12 -0.04 -2.18 1.24
N GLN A 13 -0.94 -1.41 0.66
CA GLN A 13 -0.63 -0.06 0.18
C GLN A 13 -0.32 0.91 1.32
N HIS A 14 -1.14 0.95 2.38
CA HIS A 14 -0.84 1.79 3.54
C HIS A 14 0.49 1.43 4.21
N VAL A 15 0.83 0.14 4.27
CA VAL A 15 2.13 -0.31 4.78
C VAL A 15 3.27 0.23 3.89
N ILE A 16 3.15 0.12 2.57
CA ILE A 16 4.13 0.66 1.61
C ILE A 16 4.28 2.17 1.78
N GLU A 17 3.16 2.92 1.82
CA GLU A 17 3.15 4.37 2.00
C GLU A 17 3.87 4.80 3.27
N ASN A 18 3.68 4.08 4.38
CA ASN A 18 4.34 4.39 5.64
C ASN A 18 5.81 3.97 5.66
N LEU A 19 6.16 2.82 5.07
CA LEU A 19 7.55 2.38 4.97
C LEU A 19 8.39 3.32 4.10
N LEU A 20 7.83 3.86 3.03
CA LEU A 20 8.52 4.82 2.16
C LEU A 20 8.90 6.12 2.87
N LYS A 21 8.27 6.46 4.01
CA LYS A 21 8.62 7.65 4.82
C LYS A 21 9.94 7.47 5.56
N THR A 22 10.31 6.23 5.88
CA THR A 22 11.47 5.91 6.75
C THR A 22 12.49 5.03 6.08
N THR A 23 12.13 4.37 4.98
CA THR A 23 12.93 3.36 4.30
C THR A 23 13.03 3.69 2.82
N PRO A 24 14.25 3.71 2.24
CA PRO A 24 14.42 3.88 0.80
C PRO A 24 13.66 2.81 0.00
N ALA A 25 13.05 3.21 -1.12
CA ALA A 25 12.30 2.29 -1.98
C ALA A 25 13.15 1.12 -2.49
N SER A 26 14.47 1.31 -2.66
CA SER A 26 15.42 0.27 -3.05
C SER A 26 15.53 -0.88 -2.05
N HIS A 27 15.07 -0.69 -0.81
CA HIS A 27 15.04 -1.74 0.22
C HIS A 27 13.68 -2.45 0.32
N LEU A 28 12.70 -2.09 -0.50
CA LEU A 28 11.35 -2.65 -0.47
C LEU A 28 11.10 -3.52 -1.70
N VAL A 29 10.51 -4.71 -1.50
CA VAL A 29 10.11 -5.63 -2.57
C VAL A 29 8.64 -5.98 -2.39
N ALA A 30 7.81 -5.61 -3.36
CA ALA A 30 6.39 -5.95 -3.37
C ALA A 30 6.14 -7.27 -4.12
N ILE A 31 5.58 -8.27 -3.44
CA ILE A 31 5.24 -9.57 -4.01
C ILE A 31 3.77 -9.55 -4.44
N VAL A 32 3.53 -9.59 -5.74
CA VAL A 32 2.20 -9.50 -6.36
C VAL A 32 1.95 -10.66 -7.31
N ARG A 33 0.71 -11.16 -7.34
CA ARG A 33 0.31 -12.25 -8.24
C ARG A 33 0.20 -11.80 -9.71
N ASN A 34 -0.23 -10.56 -9.92
CA ASN A 34 -0.35 -9.98 -11.26
C ASN A 34 0.21 -8.55 -11.25
N PRO A 35 1.43 -8.32 -11.76
CA PRO A 35 2.07 -7.01 -11.73
C PRO A 35 1.32 -5.97 -12.58
N LYS A 36 0.67 -6.36 -13.68
CA LYS A 36 -0.13 -5.44 -14.51
C LYS A 36 -1.34 -4.88 -13.74
N LYS A 37 -1.91 -5.67 -12.82
CA LYS A 37 -3.03 -5.24 -11.98
C LYS A 37 -2.58 -4.37 -10.80
N ALA A 38 -1.36 -4.58 -10.31
CA ALA A 38 -0.79 -3.84 -9.17
C ALA A 38 -0.59 -2.35 -9.46
N ALA A 39 -0.27 -1.99 -10.71
CA ALA A 39 -0.10 -0.59 -11.12
C ALA A 39 -1.39 0.25 -11.08
N ARG A 40 -2.58 -0.39 -10.98
CA ARG A 40 -3.89 0.27 -11.09
C ARG A 40 -4.64 0.39 -9.75
N SER A 41 -3.98 0.21 -8.61
CA SER A 41 -4.65 0.22 -7.31
C SER A 41 -4.73 1.63 -6.69
N VAL A 42 -5.32 2.61 -7.37
CA VAL A 42 -5.61 3.94 -6.79
C VAL A 42 -7.10 4.20 -6.85
N SER A 43 -7.82 3.86 -5.78
CA SER A 43 -9.10 4.45 -5.35
C SER A 43 -9.80 3.53 -4.34
N ALA A 44 -9.95 4.02 -3.11
CA ALA A 44 -11.21 4.04 -2.39
C ALA A 44 -11.03 4.99 -1.20
N ASP A 45 -11.49 6.23 -1.35
CA ASP A 45 -11.70 7.18 -0.26
C ASP A 45 -12.64 6.51 0.77
N HIS A 46 -12.08 5.91 1.83
CA HIS A 46 -12.85 5.49 3.00
C HIS A 46 -12.95 6.68 3.96
N ARG A 47 -13.58 7.76 3.48
CA ARG A 47 -13.98 8.86 4.35
C ARG A 47 -14.92 8.27 5.40
N SER A 48 -14.43 8.01 6.61
CA SER A 48 -15.29 7.75 7.77
C SER A 48 -16.18 8.97 7.98
N PRO A 49 -17.52 8.87 7.82
CA PRO A 49 -18.40 9.95 8.19
C PRO A 49 -18.72 9.77 9.68
N GLY A 50 -17.98 10.45 10.56
CA GLY A 50 -18.22 10.25 12.00
C GLY A 50 -17.28 11.01 12.91
N GLY A 51 -17.06 12.31 12.64
CA GLY A 51 -16.31 13.22 13.49
C GLY A 51 -17.13 14.43 13.89
N LEU A 52 -18.34 14.23 14.43
CA LEU A 52 -19.13 15.27 15.10
C LEU A 52 -19.98 14.61 16.20
N ARG A 53 -19.37 14.45 17.39
CA ARG A 53 -19.96 14.58 18.73
C ARG A 53 -18.98 14.11 19.79
#